data_AF-A0A8I1Y2P1-F1
#
_entry.id   AF-A0A8I1Y2P1-F1
#
_cell.length_a   1.000
_cell.length_b   1.000
_cell.length_c   1.000
_cell.angle_alpha   90.00
_cell.angle_beta   90.00
_cell.angle_gamma   90.00
#
_symmetry.space_group_name_H-M   'P 1'
#
loop_
_entity.id
_entity.type
_entity.pdbx_description
1 polymer ?
#
loop_
_entity_poly.entity_id
_entity_poly.type
_entity_poly.pdbx_seq_one_letter_code
_entity_poly.pdbx_strand_id
1 'polypeptide(L)'
;MRENATEPESKLLRAWQLAVLRFAVTLDDDDRMHALGVAGEVDRLGSAADDAFHFFRRTTAELCAAISGQGVDQEAVIRRFLAQIDNVRLKRAVEAAIANDRTPPKLVVSRVKPGPDLWRGLAPRRATGT
;
A
#
# COMPACT_ATOMS: atom_id res chain seq x y z
N MET A 1 10.42 -25.70 -8.92
CA MET A 1 11.61 -24.98 -9.39
C MET A 1 11.17 -23.54 -9.62
N ARG A 2 11.35 -22.66 -8.62
CA ARG A 2 10.97 -21.25 -8.75
C ARG A 2 12.11 -20.56 -9.47
N GLU A 3 11.85 -20.07 -10.67
CA GLU A 3 12.75 -19.17 -11.40
C GLU A 3 13.16 -18.03 -10.46
N ASN A 4 14.47 -17.80 -10.36
CA ASN A 4 15.00 -16.67 -9.62
C ASN A 4 14.63 -15.41 -10.39
N ALA A 5 13.49 -14.80 -10.06
CA ALA A 5 13.08 -13.52 -10.61
C ALA A 5 14.26 -12.55 -10.52
N THR A 6 14.52 -11.83 -11.61
CA THR A 6 15.66 -10.91 -11.64
C THR A 6 15.46 -9.81 -10.57
N GLU A 7 16.54 -9.24 -10.04
CA GLU A 7 16.47 -8.16 -9.06
C GLU A 7 15.52 -7.00 -9.47
N PRO A 8 15.48 -6.55 -10.75
CA PRO A 8 14.50 -5.53 -11.18
C PRO A 8 13.04 -6.03 -11.17
N GLU A 9 12.77 -7.27 -11.58
CA GLU A 9 11.41 -7.86 -11.52
C GLU A 9 10.93 -7.93 -10.07
N SER A 10 11.80 -8.36 -9.16
CA SER A 10 11.49 -8.43 -7.73
C SER A 10 11.19 -7.06 -7.12
N LYS A 11 11.93 -6.03 -7.53
CA LYS A 11 11.69 -4.63 -7.11
C LYS A 11 10.37 -4.11 -7.65
N LEU A 12 10.05 -4.38 -8.92
CA LEU A 12 8.82 -3.86 -9.50
C LEU A 12 7.58 -4.60 -8.98
N LEU A 13 7.64 -5.92 -8.79
CA LEU A 13 6.57 -6.67 -8.15
C LEU A 13 6.29 -6.13 -6.74
N ARG A 14 7.34 -5.78 -6.00
CA ARG A 14 7.21 -5.14 -4.68
C ARG A 14 6.62 -3.73 -4.79
N ALA A 15 7.04 -2.94 -5.76
CA ALA A 15 6.49 -1.60 -6.00
C ALA A 15 4.99 -1.66 -6.31
N TRP A 16 4.57 -2.62 -7.13
CA TRP A 16 3.16 -2.90 -7.42
C TRP A 16 2.37 -3.25 -6.17
N GLN A 17 2.86 -4.19 -5.34
CA GLN A 17 2.19 -4.55 -4.09
C GLN A 17 2.08 -3.36 -3.12
N LEU A 18 3.09 -2.49 -3.06
CA LEU A 18 3.06 -1.28 -2.25
C LEU A 18 2.09 -0.22 -2.80
N ALA A 19 1.96 -0.09 -4.12
CA ALA A 19 1.00 0.80 -4.75
C ALA A 19 -0.45 0.35 -4.43
N VAL A 20 -0.72 -0.95 -4.49
CA VAL A 20 -2.01 -1.53 -4.07
C VAL A 20 -2.27 -1.26 -2.59
N LEU A 21 -1.28 -1.47 -1.71
CA LEU A 21 -1.42 -1.15 -0.29
C LEU A 21 -1.76 0.33 -0.08
N ARG A 22 -1.07 1.24 -0.78
CA ARG A 22 -1.34 2.68 -0.69
C ARG A 22 -2.78 3.00 -1.05
N PHE A 23 -3.27 2.48 -2.18
CA PHE A 23 -4.68 2.61 -2.54
C PHE A 23 -5.63 2.02 -1.49
N ALA A 24 -5.34 0.83 -0.95
CA ALA A 24 -6.17 0.22 0.09
C ALA A 24 -6.27 1.08 1.37
N VAL A 25 -5.23 1.88 1.66
CA VAL A 25 -5.20 2.78 2.81
C VAL A 25 -5.97 4.09 2.54
N THR A 26 -5.89 4.62 1.32
CA THR A 26 -6.43 5.96 0.99
C THR A 26 -7.81 5.93 0.35
N LEU A 27 -8.10 4.88 -0.42
CA LEU A 27 -9.25 4.79 -1.33
C LEU A 27 -9.35 5.96 -2.31
N ASP A 28 -8.21 6.61 -2.60
CA ASP A 28 -8.12 7.75 -3.49
C ASP A 28 -7.98 7.30 -4.95
N ASP A 29 -8.69 7.96 -5.87
CA ASP A 29 -8.65 7.62 -7.30
C ASP A 29 -7.27 7.91 -7.93
N ASP A 30 -6.50 8.88 -7.43
CA ASP A 30 -5.12 9.11 -7.89
C ASP A 30 -4.23 7.91 -7.54
N ASP A 31 -4.39 7.36 -6.33
CA ASP A 31 -3.67 6.18 -5.89
C ASP A 31 -4.12 4.92 -6.63
N ARG A 32 -5.40 4.84 -7.02
CA ARG A 32 -5.94 3.80 -7.91
C ARG A 32 -5.28 3.87 -9.29
N MET A 33 -5.22 5.05 -9.89
CA MET A 33 -4.61 5.25 -11.20
C MET A 33 -3.11 4.96 -11.17
N HIS A 34 -2.42 5.35 -10.10
CA HIS A 34 -1.02 5.00 -9.89
C HIS A 34 -0.82 3.47 -9.80
N ALA A 35 -1.65 2.76 -9.02
CA ALA A 35 -1.56 1.29 -8.94
C ALA A 35 -1.76 0.60 -10.30
N LEU A 36 -2.71 1.07 -11.11
CA LEU A 36 -2.93 0.58 -12.48
C LEU A 36 -1.74 0.88 -13.41
N GLY A 37 -1.10 2.05 -13.25
CA GLY A 37 0.10 2.43 -13.99
C GLY A 37 1.27 1.49 -13.73
N VAL A 38 1.58 1.26 -12.44
CA VAL A 38 2.65 0.33 -12.03
C VAL A 38 2.35 -1.09 -12.48
N ALA A 39 1.09 -1.54 -12.41
CA ALA A 39 0.70 -2.86 -12.93
C ALA A 39 0.98 -3.00 -14.44
N GLY A 40 0.73 -1.95 -15.23
CA GLY A 40 1.08 -1.93 -16.64
C GLY A 40 2.58 -1.95 -16.92
N GLU A 41 3.41 -1.41 -16.01
CA GLU A 41 4.88 -1.57 -16.09
C GLU A 41 5.31 -3.02 -15.85
N VAL A 42 4.65 -3.72 -14.91
CA VAL A 42 4.92 -5.14 -14.65
C VAL A 42 4.56 -6.00 -15.85
N ASP A 43 3.39 -5.76 -16.45
CA ASP A 43 2.95 -6.46 -17.65
C ASP A 43 3.98 -6.35 -18.79
N ARG A 44 4.58 -5.15 -18.97
CA ARG A 44 5.61 -4.90 -20.00
C ARG A 44 6.96 -5.55 -19.74
N LEU A 45 7.31 -5.83 -18.48
CA LEU A 45 8.54 -6.56 -18.16
C LEU A 45 8.44 -8.04 -18.51
N GLY A 46 7.22 -8.60 -18.55
CA GLY A 46 6.99 -9.99 -18.93
C GLY A 46 6.99 -10.26 -20.45
N SER A 47 6.97 -9.23 -21.29
CA SER A 47 6.98 -9.39 -22.76
C SER A 47 7.46 -8.12 -23.46
N ALA A 48 8.45 -8.25 -24.36
CA ALA A 48 8.98 -7.15 -25.17
C ALA A 48 8.06 -6.75 -26.35
N ALA A 49 6.89 -7.38 -26.50
CA ALA A 49 5.96 -7.12 -27.60
C ALA A 49 4.77 -6.26 -27.14
N ASP A 50 4.21 -5.46 -28.05
CA ASP A 50 2.99 -4.64 -27.87
C ASP A 50 1.74 -5.46 -27.47
N ASP A 51 1.83 -6.80 -27.51
CA ASP A 51 0.80 -7.76 -27.11
C ASP A 51 1.03 -8.30 -25.68
N ALA A 52 1.68 -7.51 -24.83
CA ALA A 52 1.97 -7.89 -23.44
C ALA A 52 0.67 -8.20 -22.69
N PHE A 53 0.58 -9.42 -22.15
CA PHE A 53 -0.55 -9.87 -21.35
C PHE A 53 -0.89 -8.82 -20.28
N HIS A 54 -2.09 -8.22 -20.35
CA HIS A 54 -2.56 -7.23 -19.39
C HIS A 54 -2.99 -7.86 -18.05
N PHE A 55 -2.28 -8.88 -17.61
CA PHE A 55 -2.66 -9.70 -16.47
C PHE A 55 -2.64 -8.88 -15.18
N PHE A 56 -1.54 -8.18 -14.90
CA PHE A 56 -1.42 -7.35 -13.70
C PHE A 56 -2.38 -6.18 -13.78
N ARG A 57 -2.51 -5.52 -14.93
CA ARG A 57 -3.46 -4.39 -15.08
C ARG A 57 -4.91 -4.82 -14.87
N ARG A 58 -5.34 -5.95 -15.45
CA ARG A 58 -6.68 -6.51 -15.24
C ARG A 58 -6.90 -6.93 -13.79
N THR A 59 -5.96 -7.70 -13.23
CA THR A 59 -6.01 -8.15 -11.84
C THR A 59 -6.08 -6.95 -10.88
N THR A 60 -5.34 -5.88 -11.15
CA THR A 60 -5.34 -4.67 -10.34
C THR A 60 -6.67 -3.93 -10.43
N ALA A 61 -7.28 -3.85 -11.62
CA ALA A 61 -8.61 -3.26 -11.78
C ALA A 61 -9.68 -4.02 -10.99
N GLU A 62 -9.68 -5.35 -11.07
CA GLU A 62 -10.58 -6.23 -10.30
C GLU A 62 -10.34 -6.07 -8.78
N LEU A 63 -9.08 -6.00 -8.36
CA LEU A 63 -8.71 -5.83 -6.96
C LEU A 63 -9.10 -4.45 -6.42
N CYS A 64 -8.88 -3.38 -7.18
CA CYS A 64 -9.30 -2.02 -6.79
C CYS A 64 -10.82 -1.92 -6.63
N ALA A 65 -11.58 -2.57 -7.53
CA ALA A 65 -13.04 -2.65 -7.41
C ALA A 65 -13.42 -3.39 -6.12
N ALA A 66 -12.83 -4.56 -5.85
CA ALA A 66 -13.09 -5.35 -4.65
C ALA A 66 -12.78 -4.57 -3.36
N ILE A 67 -11.63 -3.88 -3.29
CA ILE A 67 -11.24 -3.03 -2.15
C ILE A 67 -12.21 -1.88 -1.95
N SER A 68 -12.77 -1.32 -3.04
CA SER A 68 -13.77 -0.24 -2.98
C SER A 68 -15.18 -0.75 -2.62
N GLY A 69 -15.35 -2.04 -2.34
CA GLY A 69 -16.65 -2.66 -2.08
C GLY A 69 -17.51 -2.84 -3.34
N GLN A 70 -16.90 -2.79 -4.53
CA GLN A 70 -17.56 -2.93 -5.82
C GLN A 70 -17.29 -4.32 -6.44
N GLY A 71 -18.29 -4.87 -7.13
CA GLY A 71 -18.16 -6.14 -7.88
C GLY A 71 -18.62 -7.39 -7.12
N VAL A 72 -18.60 -8.52 -7.83
CA VAL A 72 -18.99 -9.86 -7.34
C VAL A 72 -17.74 -10.56 -6.76
N ASP A 73 -17.90 -11.37 -5.73
CA ASP A 73 -16.82 -12.18 -5.12
C ASP A 73 -15.60 -11.41 -4.59
N GLN A 74 -15.83 -10.22 -4.03
CA GLN A 74 -14.80 -9.31 -3.48
C GLN A 74 -13.81 -10.04 -2.55
N GLU A 75 -14.36 -10.84 -1.63
CA GLU A 75 -13.59 -11.63 -0.67
C GLU A 75 -12.71 -12.69 -1.35
N ALA A 76 -13.15 -13.28 -2.47
CA ALA A 76 -12.34 -14.24 -3.22
C ALA A 76 -11.16 -13.55 -3.93
N VAL A 77 -11.40 -12.39 -4.53
CA VAL A 77 -10.37 -11.58 -5.21
C VAL A 77 -9.30 -11.14 -4.21
N ILE A 78 -9.71 -10.59 -3.06
CA ILE A 78 -8.81 -10.13 -2.00
C ILE A 78 -7.99 -11.31 -1.43
N ARG A 79 -8.63 -12.44 -1.10
CA ARG A 79 -7.92 -13.62 -0.60
C ARG A 79 -6.91 -14.17 -1.60
N ARG A 80 -7.26 -14.19 -2.90
CA ARG A 80 -6.35 -14.62 -3.97
C ARG A 80 -5.11 -13.72 -4.05
N PHE A 81 -5.27 -12.41 -3.90
CA PHE A 81 -4.14 -11.47 -3.87
C PHE A 81 -3.26 -11.67 -2.62
N LEU A 82 -3.87 -11.76 -1.44
CA LEU A 82 -3.17 -12.00 -0.18
C LEU A 82 -2.40 -13.33 -0.14
N ALA A 83 -2.85 -14.34 -0.89
CA ALA A 83 -2.13 -15.60 -1.03
C ALA A 83 -0.84 -15.49 -1.86
N GLN A 84 -0.70 -14.46 -2.69
CA GLN A 84 0.46 -14.23 -3.56
C GLN A 84 1.53 -13.34 -2.93
N ILE A 85 1.26 -12.71 -1.78
CA ILE A 85 2.23 -11.88 -1.07
C ILE A 85 3.08 -12.75 -0.14
N ASP A 86 4.33 -12.99 -0.53
CA ASP A 86 5.29 -13.74 0.30
C ASP A 86 5.75 -12.94 1.53
N ASN A 87 5.78 -11.61 1.45
CA ASN A 87 6.22 -10.77 2.56
C ASN A 87 5.12 -10.69 3.64
N VAL A 88 5.34 -11.38 4.77
CA VAL A 88 4.38 -11.45 5.89
C VAL A 88 3.97 -10.07 6.42
N ARG A 89 4.90 -9.10 6.53
CA ARG A 89 4.58 -7.76 7.03
C ARG A 89 3.68 -7.00 6.07
N LEU A 90 3.96 -7.10 4.77
CA LEU A 90 3.15 -6.48 3.74
C LEU A 90 1.76 -7.10 3.69
N LYS A 91 1.67 -8.43 3.74
CA LYS A 91 0.40 -9.15 3.79
C LYS A 91 -0.48 -8.67 4.95
N ARG A 92 0.09 -8.57 6.15
CA ARG A 92 -0.61 -8.06 7.35
C ARG A 92 -1.04 -6.60 7.20
N ALA A 93 -0.22 -5.76 6.57
CA ALA A 93 -0.58 -4.37 6.32
C ALA A 93 -1.77 -4.23 5.37
N VAL A 94 -1.80 -5.05 4.30
CA VAL A 94 -2.93 -5.08 3.37
C VAL A 94 -4.19 -5.62 4.05
N GLU A 95 -4.09 -6.71 4.80
CA GLU A 95 -5.21 -7.25 5.60
C GLU A 95 -5.77 -6.18 6.54
N ALA A 96 -4.91 -5.46 7.26
CA ALA A 96 -5.33 -4.40 8.17
C ALA A 96 -5.95 -3.18 7.45
N ALA A 97 -5.44 -2.81 6.28
CA ALA A 97 -5.99 -1.71 5.49
C ALA A 97 -7.41 -2.04 4.99
N ILE A 98 -7.63 -3.28 4.54
CA ILE A 98 -8.93 -3.75 4.04
C ILE A 98 -9.91 -4.00 5.18
N ALA A 99 -9.45 -4.61 6.28
CA ALA A 99 -10.28 -4.93 7.45
C ALA A 99 -10.58 -3.70 8.32
N ASN A 100 -9.92 -2.56 8.09
CA ASN A 100 -10.26 -1.30 8.74
C ASN A 100 -11.62 -0.84 8.22
N ASP A 101 -12.66 -1.40 8.83
CA ASP A 101 -13.97 -0.81 8.94
C ASP A 101 -13.80 0.63 9.42
N ARG A 102 -13.87 1.59 8.48
CA ARG A 102 -14.52 2.91 8.55
C ARG A 102 -14.41 3.72 9.84
N THR A 103 -13.39 3.47 10.65
CA THR A 103 -13.09 4.22 11.84
C THR A 103 -11.67 4.71 11.67
N PRO A 104 -11.45 6.00 11.29
CA PRO A 104 -10.12 6.57 11.42
C PRO A 104 -9.63 6.25 12.83
N PRO A 105 -8.36 5.84 13.00
CA PRO A 105 -7.82 5.62 14.33
C PRO A 105 -8.18 6.87 15.12
N LYS A 106 -8.94 6.73 16.21
CA LYS A 106 -9.17 7.84 17.13
C LYS A 106 -7.78 8.32 17.46
N LEU A 107 -7.39 9.48 16.92
CA LEU A 107 -6.20 10.17 17.38
C LEU A 107 -6.51 10.39 18.84
N VAL A 108 -5.96 9.52 19.68
CA VAL A 108 -5.97 9.73 21.11
C VAL A 108 -5.08 10.95 21.21
N VAL A 109 -5.71 12.13 21.21
CA VAL A 109 -5.12 13.33 21.76
C VAL A 109 -4.95 12.97 23.21
N SER A 110 -3.85 12.27 23.48
CA SER A 110 -3.35 12.07 24.82
C SER A 110 -3.00 13.48 25.25
N ARG A 111 -3.99 14.15 25.83
CA ARG A 111 -3.80 15.38 26.61
C ARG A 111 -3.13 14.97 27.92
N VAL A 112 -2.05 14.19 27.84
CA VAL A 112 -1.04 14.18 28.87
C VAL A 112 -0.41 15.55 28.73
N LYS A 113 -0.81 16.46 29.62
CA LYS A 113 -0.10 17.72 29.80
C LYS A 113 1.39 17.36 29.84
N PRO A 114 2.22 17.84 28.91
CA PRO A 114 3.64 17.63 28.99
C PRO A 114 4.06 18.12 30.37
N GLY A 115 4.57 17.24 31.22
CA GLY A 115 4.99 17.62 32.57
C GLY A 115 5.94 18.82 32.46
N PRO A 116 5.89 19.79 33.38
CA PRO A 116 6.74 20.99 33.32
C PRO A 116 8.24 20.66 33.26
N ASP A 117 8.59 19.40 33.51
CA ASP A 117 9.94 18.88 33.62
C ASP A 117 10.47 18.21 32.36
N LEU A 118 9.70 18.12 31.27
CA LEU A 118 10.16 17.46 30.04
C LEU A 118 11.39 18.14 29.40
N TRP A 119 11.59 19.42 29.71
CA TRP A 119 12.72 20.20 29.22
C TRP A 119 13.79 20.44 30.30
N ARG A 120 13.64 19.83 31.48
CA ARG A 120 14.57 19.99 32.60
C ARG A 120 15.90 19.33 32.20
N GLY A 121 16.93 20.15 31.97
CA GLY A 121 18.27 19.70 31.57
C GLY A 121 18.65 20.00 30.11
N LEU A 122 17.73 20.52 29.30
CA LEU A 122 18.07 21.03 27.97
C LEU A 122 18.48 22.51 28.07
N ALA A 123 19.55 22.87 27.36
CA ALA A 123 19.99 24.26 27.31
C ALA A 123 18.84 25.15 26.81
N PRO A 124 18.49 26.23 27.53
CA PRO A 124 17.46 27.15 27.09
C PRO A 124 17.80 27.66 25.70
N ARG A 125 16.86 27.56 24.76
CA ARG A 125 17.04 28.20 23.45
C ARG A 125 17.19 29.70 23.71
N ARG A 126 18.34 30.28 23.37
CA ARG A 126 18.53 31.73 23.34
C ARG A 126 17.42 32.30 22.45
N ALA A 127 16.47 33.00 23.06
CA ALA A 127 15.58 33.86 22.32
C ALA A 127 16.45 34.95 21.71
N THR A 128 16.74 34.84 20.41
CA THR A 128 17.23 35.96 19.62
C THR A 128 16.10 36.99 19.58
N GLY A 129 16.21 37.98 20.47
CA GLY A 129 15.45 39.21 20.38
C GLY A 129 15.96 40.05 19.21
N THR A 130 15.01 40.86 18.71
CA THR A 130 15.05 41.86 17.62
C THR A 130 15.17 41.34 16.20
#